data_AF-A0A530H7P7-F1
#
_entry.id   AF-A0A530H7P7-F1
#
_cell.length_a   1.000
_cell.length_b   1.000
_cell.length_c   1.000
_cell.angle_alpha   90.00
_cell.angle_beta   90.00
_cell.angle_gamma   90.00
#
_symmetry.space_group_name_H-M   'P 1'
#
loop_
_entity.id
_entity.type
_entity.pdbx_description
1 polymer ?
#
loop_
_entity_poly.entity_id
_entity_poly.type
_entity_poly.pdbx_seq_one_letter_code
_entity_poly.pdbx_strand_id
1 'polypeptide(L)' 'HWRIVGTAEEIADELQERFEGGAADGFNVMPSWFPGELDAFATLVVPELQRRGLFRRDYEGRTLRDHLGLKRPV' A
#
# COMPACT_ATOMS: atom_id res chain seq x y z
N HIS A 1 -8.71 -8.22 -12.82
CA HIS A 1 -7.43 -8.25 -12.08
C HIS A 1 -6.51 -7.25 -12.75
N TRP A 2 -6.19 -6.15 -12.07
CA TRP A 2 -5.20 -5.17 -12.53
C TRP A 2 -3.81 -5.67 -12.15
N ARG A 3 -2.87 -5.59 -13.09
CA ARG A 3 -1.49 -6.04 -12.92
C ARG A 3 -0.58 -4.89 -13.34
N ILE A 4 0.42 -4.65 -12.52
CA ILE A 4 1.47 -3.66 -12.75
C ILE A 4 2.78 -4.42 -12.85
N VAL A 5 3.64 -4.03 -13.79
CA VAL A 5 4.98 -4.58 -13.92
C VAL A 5 5.91 -3.42 -14.21
N GLY A 6 6.90 -3.21 -13.35
CA GLY A 6 7.83 -2.10 -13.47
C GLY A 6 8.79 -2.04 -12.29
N THR A 7 9.54 -0.96 -12.23
CA THR A 7 10.37 -0.56 -11.10
C THR A 7 9.50 -0.18 -9.89
N ALA A 8 10.12 -0.05 -8.72
CA ALA A 8 9.40 0.36 -7.52
C ALA A 8 8.79 1.76 -7.63
N GLU A 9 9.46 2.67 -8.34
CA GLU A 9 8.97 4.04 -8.59
C GLU A 9 7.74 4.02 -9.51
N GLU A 10 7.81 3.29 -10.63
CA GLU A 10 6.68 3.16 -11.56
C GLU A 10 5.46 2.50 -10.89
N ILE A 11 5.68 1.47 -10.06
CA ILE A 11 4.59 0.85 -9.29
C ILE A 11 3.98 1.86 -8.30
N ALA A 12 4.81 2.65 -7.61
CA ALA A 12 4.34 3.67 -6.68
C ALA A 12 3.57 4.80 -7.40
N ASP A 13 4.00 5.19 -8.61
CA ASP A 13 3.29 6.16 -9.46
C ASP A 13 1.88 5.68 -9.80
N GLU A 14 1.74 4.43 -10.26
CA GLU A 14 0.43 3.88 -10.66
C GLU A 14 -0.52 3.70 -9.47
N LEU A 15 0.02 3.34 -8.29
CA LEU A 15 -0.75 3.29 -7.05
C LEU A 15 -1.21 4.69 -6.60
N GLN A 16 -0.33 5.69 -6.70
CA GLN A 16 -0.64 7.07 -6.36
C GLN A 16 -1.70 7.64 -7.28
N GLU A 17 -1.56 7.50 -8.59
CA GLU A 17 -2.50 8.01 -9.58
C GLU A 17 -3.93 7.50 -9.30
N ARG A 18 -4.06 6.20 -8.99
CA ARG A 18 -5.36 5.62 -8.66
C ARG A 18 -5.93 6.10 -7.34
N PHE A 19 -5.09 6.27 -6.32
CA PHE A 19 -5.53 6.78 -5.02
C PHE A 19 -6.00 8.24 -5.15
N GLU A 20 -5.18 9.10 -5.75
CA GLU A 20 -5.51 10.52 -5.95
C GLU A 20 -6.66 10.74 -6.94
N GLY A 21 -6.80 9.84 -7.92
CA GLY A 21 -7.94 9.78 -8.83
C GLY A 21 -9.23 9.26 -8.20
N GLY A 22 -9.23 8.90 -6.91
CA GLY A 22 -10.41 8.41 -6.19
C GLY A 22 -10.87 7.01 -6.60
N ALA A 23 -9.99 6.22 -7.22
CA ALA A 23 -10.34 4.86 -7.66
C ALA A 23 -10.29 3.83 -6.51
N ALA A 24 -9.57 4.12 -5.42
CA ALA A 24 -9.44 3.24 -4.27
C ALA A 24 -8.91 3.98 -3.02
N ASP A 25 -9.34 3.55 -1.83
CA ASP A 25 -8.79 3.98 -0.52
C ASP A 25 -7.58 3.12 -0.07
N GLY A 26 -7.35 1.99 -0.74
CA GLY A 26 -6.30 1.03 -0.42
C GLY A 26 -6.32 -0.16 -1.39
N PHE A 27 -5.26 -0.99 -1.34
CA PHE A 27 -5.04 -2.03 -2.34
C PHE A 27 -4.81 -3.41 -1.68
N ASN A 28 -5.41 -4.43 -2.27
CA ASN A 28 -5.05 -5.82 -1.99
C ASN A 28 -3.87 -6.22 -2.87
N VAL A 29 -2.69 -6.38 -2.28
CA VAL A 29 -1.49 -6.84 -2.97
C VAL A 29 -1.56 -8.37 -3.10
N MET A 30 -1.55 -8.87 -4.34
CA MET A 30 -1.60 -10.30 -4.66
C MET A 30 -0.33 -10.69 -5.44
N PRO A 31 0.75 -11.09 -4.74
CA PRO A 31 1.97 -11.58 -5.36
C PRO A 31 1.73 -12.82 -6.23
N SER A 32 2.52 -12.95 -7.29
CA SER A 32 2.56 -14.12 -8.16
C SER A 32 3.22 -15.32 -7.48
N TRP A 33 4.14 -15.09 -6.53
CA TRP A 33 4.76 -16.13 -5.71
C TRP A 33 5.17 -15.61 -4.32
N PHE A 34 5.33 -16.54 -3.37
CA PHE A 34 5.66 -16.24 -1.98
C PHE A 34 6.96 -16.94 -1.53
N PRO A 35 7.72 -16.33 -0.60
CA PRO A 35 7.48 -15.01 0.01
C PRO A 35 8.09 -13.84 -0.77
N GLY A 36 9.02 -14.10 -1.71
CA GLY A 36 9.97 -13.07 -2.13
C GLY A 36 9.40 -11.89 -2.91
N GLU A 37 8.30 -12.05 -3.65
CA GLU A 37 7.66 -10.90 -4.30
C GLU A 37 6.93 -10.00 -3.31
N LEU A 38 6.34 -10.57 -2.25
CA LEU A 38 5.79 -9.78 -1.16
C LEU A 38 6.91 -9.03 -0.42
N ASP A 39 8.03 -9.70 -0.17
CA ASP A 39 9.20 -9.10 0.49
C ASP A 39 9.79 -7.97 -0.36
N ALA A 40 9.88 -8.16 -1.68
CA ALA A 40 10.32 -7.13 -2.62
C ALA A 40 9.37 -5.92 -2.61
N PHE A 41 8.05 -6.14 -2.61
CA PHE A 41 7.08 -5.04 -2.50
C PHE A 41 7.26 -4.27 -1.20
N ALA A 42 7.38 -4.97 -0.07
CA ALA A 42 7.57 -4.37 1.25
C ALA A 42 8.90 -3.61 1.37
N THR A 43 9.96 -4.09 0.72
CA THR A 43 11.31 -3.52 0.82
C THR A 43 11.56 -2.39 -0.17
N LEU A 44 10.91 -2.42 -1.35
CA LEU A 44 11.18 -1.49 -2.44
C LEU A 44 10.05 -0.48 -2.66
N VAL A 45 8.79 -0.92 -2.65
CA VAL A 45 7.64 -0.06 -2.99
C VAL A 45 7.12 0.70 -1.77
N VAL A 46 7.00 0.04 -0.62
CA VAL A 46 6.51 0.69 0.61
C VAL A 46 7.33 1.92 1.01
N PRO A 47 8.68 1.91 0.95
CA PRO A 47 9.48 3.11 1.23
C PRO A 47 9.19 4.27 0.27
N GLU A 48 8.94 4.01 -1.02
CA GLU A 48 8.55 5.06 -1.97
C GLU A 48 7.20 5.69 -1.60
N LEU A 49 6.22 4.86 -1.24
CA LEU A 49 4.91 5.36 -0.78
C LEU A 49 5.04 6.18 0.52
N GLN A 50 5.92 5.77 1.45
CA GLN A 50 6.22 6.52 2.68
C GLN A 50 6.96 7.83 2.43
N ARG A 51 7.85 7.87 1.43
CA ARG A 51 8.56 9.09 1.01
C ARG A 51 7.57 10.11 0.45
N ARG A 52 6.54 9.65 -0.27
CA ARG A 52 5.47 10.46 -0.87
C ARG A 52 4.36 10.83 0.12
N GLY A 53 4.39 10.31 1.35
CA GLY A 53 3.35 10.57 2.36
C GLY A 53 2.04 9.81 2.12
N LEU A 54 2.05 8.80 1.25
CA LEU A 54 0.88 7.99 0.88
C LEU A 54 0.71 6.76 1.77
N PHE A 55 1.74 6.41 2.56
CA PHE A 55 1.69 5.29 3.48
C PHE A 55 2.29 5.64 4.83
N ARG A 56 1.72 5.06 5.89
CA ARG A 56 2.18 5.25 7.27
C ARG A 56 3.63 4.79 7.45
N ARG A 57 4.38 5.47 8.32
CA ARG A 57 5.75 5.08 8.70
C ARG A 57 5.77 4.12 9.89
N ASP A 58 4.86 4.34 10.83
CA ASP A 58 4.72 3.54 12.03
C ASP A 58 3.25 3.24 12.31
N TYR A 59 3.00 2.26 13.19
CA TYR A 59 1.66 1.96 13.67
C TYR A 59 1.34 2.81 14.89
N GLU A 60 0.27 3.61 14.81
CA GLU A 60 -0.16 4.46 15.92
C GLU A 60 -1.14 3.76 16.88
N GLY A 61 -1.83 2.73 16.40
CA GLY A 61 -2.85 1.98 17.14
C GLY A 61 -2.52 0.51 17.34
N ARG A 62 -3.34 -0.17 18.13
CA ARG A 62 -3.14 -1.59 18.50
C ARG A 62 -4.13 -2.53 17.82
N THR A 63 -5.16 -1.99 17.18
CA THR A 63 -6.22 -2.77 16.54
C THR A 63 -6.28 -2.48 15.05
N LEU A 64 -6.83 -3.44 14.29
CA LEU A 64 -7.08 -3.27 12.87
C LEU A 64 -7.96 -2.03 12.59
N ARG A 65 -8.95 -1.74 13.46
CA ARG A 65 -9.78 -0.55 13.31
C ARG A 65 -8.97 0.73 13.42
N ASP A 66 -8.01 0.79 14.34
CA ASP A 66 -7.13 1.95 14.48
C ASP A 66 -6.29 2.14 13.20
N HIS A 67 -5.77 1.05 12.62
CA HIS A 67 -4.96 1.09 11.40
C HIS A 67 -5.74 1.48 10.14
N LEU A 68 -7.06 1.26 10.15
CA LEU A 68 -7.97 1.61 9.05
C LEU A 68 -8.74 2.92 9.28
N GLY A 69 -8.49 3.64 10.39
CA GLY A 69 -9.21 4.87 10.73
C GLY A 69 -10.69 4.66 11.06
N LEU A 70 -11.08 3.46 11.48
CA LEU A 70 -12.48 3.09 11.73
C LEU A 70 -12.88 3.32 13.19
N LYS A 71 -14.06 3.91 13.39
CA LYS A 71 -14.67 4.05 14.73
C LYS A 71 -15.02 2.67 15.32
N ARG A 72 -15.02 2.60 16.65
CA ARG A 72 -15.55 1.45 17.38
C ARG A 72 -17.08 1.52 17.39
N PRO A 73 -17.77 0.38 17.14
CA PRO A 73 -19.21 0.33 17.34
C PRO A 73 -19.53 0.59 18.82
N VAL A 74 -20.65 1.27 19.05
CA VAL A 74 -21.24 1.52 20.38
C VAL A 74 -22.11 0.35 20.81
#